data_AF-A0A953RMG5-F1
#
_entry.id   AF-A0A953RMG5-F1
#
_cell.length_a   1.000
_cell.length_b   1.000
_cell.length_c   1.000
_cell.angle_alpha   90.00
_cell.angle_beta   90.00
_cell.angle_gamma   90.00
#
_symmetry.space_group_name_H-M   'P 1'
#
loop_
_entity.id
_entity.type
_entity.pdbx_description
1 polymer ?
#
loop_
_entity_poly.entity_id
_entity_poly.type
_entity_poly.pdbx_seq_one_letter_code
_entity_poly.pdbx_strand_id
1 'polypeptide(L)'
;MLPRHWKTALVTALWAATCSQPGLAQVAAPTILQIDIANHVLYFGDSDVSKFGTDPNVTTSAHVGNFSRGVAIADIVAVNGQRVMGTHTKDAGGAALRTAPGPGQGIADTVRNGLASATFEILKSDGTPIGTIVATGLAGGDAPPGSPLTVTGNNFVITGGTGAFLGVRGQLGTASNLPGVAVQRAASMTEDPANRRQNGGGTQRFVAYLIPMSVPQIVTTASGPAVSHSSDFSPVTSSKPAAAGEVLSLFATGLGPTVPAVDPGQPFPSSPAATVNSPIEVKVNGNSAEVLGAVGFPGSLDGYQVNFRVPQDTAKGAATIQVSAAWIAGTAVQIAVQ
;
A
#
# COMPACT_ATOMS: atom_id res chain seq x y z
N MET A 1 11.19 52.09 44.20
CA MET A 1 10.69 50.70 44.15
C MET A 1 10.55 50.29 42.69
N LEU A 2 11.50 49.56 42.14
CA LEU A 2 11.32 48.91 40.82
C LEU A 2 10.43 47.68 41.02
N PRO A 3 9.34 47.49 40.26
CA PRO A 3 8.45 46.37 40.48
C PRO A 3 9.10 45.04 40.10
N ARG A 4 8.92 44.09 41.01
CA ARG A 4 9.47 42.73 41.10
C ARG A 4 8.83 41.78 40.07
N HIS A 5 8.72 42.16 38.80
CA HIS A 5 8.07 41.34 37.76
C HIS A 5 8.83 41.26 36.43
N TRP A 6 9.97 41.95 36.30
CA TRP A 6 10.75 41.95 35.04
C TRP A 6 11.34 40.56 34.70
N LYS A 7 11.70 39.77 35.72
CA LYS A 7 12.28 38.43 35.54
C LYS A 7 11.26 37.42 35.00
N THR A 8 9.97 37.58 35.32
CA THR A 8 8.89 36.71 34.85
C THR A 8 8.51 37.03 33.40
N ALA A 9 8.48 38.31 33.04
CA ALA A 9 8.22 38.74 31.66
C ALA A 9 9.30 38.28 30.67
N LEU A 10 10.56 38.20 31.10
CA LEU A 10 11.68 37.74 30.27
C LEU A 10 11.65 36.22 30.00
N VAL A 11 11.12 35.41 30.93
CA VAL A 11 10.99 33.96 30.72
C VAL A 11 9.84 33.65 29.76
N THR A 12 8.72 34.37 29.83
CA THR A 12 7.59 34.16 28.90
C THR A 12 7.92 34.58 27.46
N ALA A 13 8.71 35.64 27.29
CA ALA A 13 9.17 36.07 25.97
C ALA A 13 10.21 35.12 25.34
N LEU A 14 11.06 34.47 26.16
CA LEU A 14 12.05 33.51 25.67
C LEU A 14 11.43 32.18 25.24
N TRP A 15 10.34 31.73 25.89
CA TRP A 15 9.58 30.53 25.48
C TRP A 15 8.73 30.75 24.22
N ALA A 16 8.19 31.96 24.02
CA ALA A 16 7.45 32.28 22.80
C ALA A 16 8.37 32.36 21.57
N ALA A 17 9.62 32.81 21.73
CA ALA A 17 10.58 32.93 20.63
C ALA A 17 11.28 31.61 20.25
N THR A 18 11.41 30.65 21.17
CA THR A 18 11.96 29.31 20.87
C THR A 18 10.91 28.35 20.32
N CYS A 19 9.63 28.55 20.63
CA CYS A 19 8.53 27.77 20.06
C CYS A 19 7.94 28.36 18.75
N SER A 20 8.37 29.55 18.32
CA SER A 20 7.88 30.21 17.10
C SER A 20 8.70 29.91 15.84
N GLN A 21 9.76 29.10 15.94
CA GLN A 21 10.27 28.45 14.74
C GLN A 21 9.33 27.30 14.41
N PRO A 22 8.65 27.28 13.26
CA PRO A 22 8.08 26.05 12.77
C PRO A 22 9.27 25.10 12.56
N GLY A 23 9.53 24.27 13.56
CA GLY A 23 10.30 23.05 13.38
C GLY A 23 9.49 22.26 12.36
N LEU A 24 9.85 22.39 11.09
CA LEU A 24 9.30 21.57 10.02
C LEU A 24 9.80 20.16 10.30
N ALA A 25 9.10 19.44 11.16
CA ALA A 25 9.21 18.00 11.21
C ALA A 25 8.85 17.54 9.80
N GLN A 26 9.85 17.10 9.04
CA GLN A 26 9.64 16.53 7.71
C GLN A 26 8.96 15.18 7.92
N VAL A 27 7.63 15.20 8.01
CA VAL A 27 6.83 13.98 8.07
C VAL A 27 6.86 13.37 6.67
N ALA A 28 7.33 12.14 6.56
CA ALA A 28 7.28 11.39 5.31
C ALA A 28 5.84 11.35 4.80
N ALA A 29 5.66 11.51 3.49
CA ALA A 29 4.33 11.48 2.90
C ALA A 29 3.62 10.15 3.26
N PRO A 30 2.32 10.19 3.60
CA PRO A 30 1.59 8.98 3.94
C PRO A 30 1.57 8.03 2.73
N THR A 31 1.83 6.75 2.95
CA THR A 31 1.63 5.73 1.93
C THR A 31 0.17 5.32 1.95
N ILE A 32 -0.59 5.67 0.90
CA ILE A 32 -2.00 5.32 0.78
C ILE A 32 -2.18 4.45 -0.47
N LEU A 33 -2.76 3.26 -0.29
CA LEU A 33 -3.16 2.38 -1.39
C LEU A 33 -4.68 2.36 -1.51
N GLN A 34 -5.19 2.63 -2.71
CA GLN A 34 -6.56 2.35 -3.10
C GLN A 34 -6.57 1.01 -3.83
N ILE A 35 -7.10 -0.02 -3.17
CA ILE A 35 -7.15 -1.39 -3.69
C ILE A 35 -8.58 -1.63 -4.19
N ASP A 36 -8.72 -1.75 -5.51
CA ASP A 36 -9.99 -2.00 -6.17
C ASP A 36 -10.19 -3.50 -6.34
N ILE A 37 -11.36 -3.98 -5.89
CA ILE A 37 -11.78 -5.38 -6.05
C ILE A 37 -13.06 -5.50 -6.87
N ALA A 38 -13.16 -6.60 -7.61
CA ALA A 38 -14.32 -6.96 -8.42
C ALA A 38 -14.73 -8.42 -8.20
N ASN A 39 -15.92 -8.79 -8.68
CA ASN A 39 -16.50 -10.13 -8.50
C ASN A 39 -16.53 -10.56 -7.03
N HIS A 40 -16.84 -9.62 -6.14
CA HIS A 40 -16.83 -9.82 -4.69
C HIS A 40 -18.09 -10.56 -4.24
N VAL A 41 -17.89 -11.77 -3.73
CA VAL A 41 -18.97 -12.64 -3.22
C VAL A 41 -18.63 -13.02 -1.78
N LEU A 42 -19.61 -12.91 -0.88
CA LEU A 42 -19.54 -13.42 0.49
C LEU A 42 -20.42 -14.67 0.60
N TYR A 43 -19.76 -15.80 0.81
CA TYR A 43 -20.38 -17.12 0.98
C TYR A 43 -20.66 -17.37 2.46
N PHE A 44 -21.91 -17.68 2.82
CA PHE A 44 -22.32 -17.93 4.20
C PHE A 44 -22.44 -19.42 4.50
N GLY A 45 -21.96 -19.84 5.68
CA GLY A 45 -22.13 -21.20 6.17
C GLY A 45 -23.55 -21.43 6.68
N ASP A 46 -24.49 -21.61 5.75
CA ASP A 46 -25.94 -21.69 6.01
C ASP A 46 -26.55 -23.03 5.57
N SER A 47 -25.70 -24.01 5.28
CA SER A 47 -26.08 -25.36 4.86
C SER A 47 -25.16 -26.41 5.51
N ASP A 48 -25.48 -27.68 5.30
CA ASP A 48 -24.65 -28.82 5.68
C ASP A 48 -23.27 -28.74 5.00
N VAL A 49 -22.22 -29.02 5.77
CA VAL A 49 -20.82 -28.93 5.32
C VAL A 49 -20.50 -29.86 4.15
N SER A 50 -21.21 -30.99 4.01
CA SER A 50 -21.04 -31.92 2.88
C SER A 50 -21.46 -31.34 1.54
N LYS A 51 -22.22 -30.23 1.54
CA LYS A 51 -22.69 -29.55 0.33
C LYS A 51 -21.85 -28.35 -0.07
N PHE A 52 -20.83 -27.99 0.71
CA PHE A 52 -20.06 -26.78 0.45
C PHE A 52 -19.30 -26.87 -0.88
N GLY A 53 -19.42 -25.83 -1.71
CA GLY A 53 -18.75 -25.70 -3.00
C GLY A 53 -19.19 -26.72 -4.06
N THR A 54 -20.43 -27.23 -3.99
CA THR A 54 -20.92 -28.29 -4.89
C THR A 54 -21.97 -27.85 -5.91
N ASP A 55 -22.66 -26.73 -5.68
CA ASP A 55 -23.69 -26.21 -6.58
C ASP A 55 -23.08 -25.24 -7.60
N PRO A 56 -23.05 -25.56 -8.91
CA PRO A 56 -22.47 -24.67 -9.90
C PRO A 56 -23.28 -23.38 -10.13
N ASN A 57 -24.55 -23.36 -9.72
CA ASN A 57 -25.47 -22.27 -10.01
C ASN A 57 -25.36 -21.14 -8.98
N VAL A 58 -25.87 -19.97 -9.35
CA VAL A 58 -26.04 -18.85 -8.42
C VAL A 58 -26.96 -19.27 -7.28
N THR A 59 -26.47 -19.21 -6.05
CA THR A 59 -27.29 -19.45 -4.86
C THR A 59 -27.63 -18.15 -4.15
N THR A 60 -28.68 -18.19 -3.33
CA THR A 60 -29.00 -17.14 -2.38
C THR A 60 -28.57 -17.59 -0.99
N SER A 61 -28.01 -16.68 -0.18
CA SER A 61 -27.80 -16.99 1.23
C SER A 61 -29.14 -17.08 1.97
N ALA A 62 -29.32 -18.14 2.75
CA ALA A 62 -30.31 -18.17 3.80
C ALA A 62 -29.77 -17.30 4.94
N HIS A 63 -30.17 -16.03 4.95
CA HIS A 63 -29.65 -15.01 5.86
C HIS A 63 -29.60 -15.52 7.31
N VAL A 64 -28.39 -15.85 7.77
CA VAL A 64 -28.12 -16.21 9.16
C VAL A 64 -27.96 -14.91 9.92
N GLY A 65 -28.73 -14.74 11.00
CA GLY A 65 -28.72 -13.57 11.86
C GLY A 65 -27.37 -13.37 12.56
N ASN A 66 -27.38 -12.84 13.77
CA ASN A 66 -26.13 -12.67 14.51
C ASN A 66 -25.34 -13.98 14.64
N PHE A 67 -24.02 -13.90 14.73
CA PHE A 67 -23.08 -15.04 14.83
C PHE A 67 -22.88 -15.86 13.55
N SER A 68 -23.43 -15.43 12.40
CA SER A 68 -23.13 -16.03 11.10
C SER A 68 -21.62 -16.16 10.83
N ARG A 69 -21.23 -17.12 10.01
CA ARG A 69 -19.88 -17.26 9.49
C ARG A 69 -19.89 -17.20 7.97
N GLY A 70 -18.91 -16.52 7.40
CA GLY A 70 -18.81 -16.36 5.96
C GLY A 70 -17.39 -16.17 5.48
N VAL A 71 -17.13 -16.54 4.23
CA VAL A 71 -15.86 -16.32 3.53
C VAL A 71 -16.15 -15.50 2.29
N ALA A 72 -15.46 -14.37 2.12
CA ALA A 72 -15.51 -13.60 0.89
C ALA A 72 -14.32 -13.90 0.00
N ILE A 73 -14.57 -13.90 -1.31
CA ILE A 73 -13.56 -14.02 -2.36
C ILE A 73 -13.84 -12.93 -3.40
N ALA A 74 -12.80 -12.21 -3.81
CA ALA A 74 -12.86 -11.22 -4.87
C ALA A 74 -11.54 -11.17 -5.66
N ASP A 75 -11.59 -10.63 -6.88
CA ASP A 75 -10.40 -10.36 -7.67
C ASP A 75 -9.88 -8.95 -7.36
N ILE A 76 -8.59 -8.80 -7.08
CA ILE A 76 -7.94 -7.49 -7.05
C ILE A 76 -7.66 -7.08 -8.50
N VAL A 77 -8.17 -5.92 -8.92
CA VAL A 77 -8.11 -5.48 -10.32
C VAL A 77 -7.22 -4.25 -10.51
N ALA A 78 -7.08 -3.42 -9.48
CA ALA A 78 -6.20 -2.26 -9.52
C ALA A 78 -5.67 -1.87 -8.13
N VAL A 79 -4.48 -1.28 -8.10
CA VAL A 79 -3.93 -0.56 -6.95
C VAL A 79 -3.55 0.84 -7.42
N ASN A 80 -4.11 1.87 -6.79
CA ASN A 80 -3.92 3.28 -7.17
C ASN A 80 -4.19 3.54 -8.67
N GLY A 81 -5.20 2.86 -9.23
CA GLY A 81 -5.55 2.94 -10.66
C GLY A 81 -4.64 2.16 -11.60
N GLN A 82 -3.50 1.65 -11.13
CA GLN A 82 -2.63 0.76 -11.90
C GLN A 82 -3.23 -0.65 -11.91
N ARG A 83 -3.39 -1.22 -13.12
CA ARG A 83 -3.88 -2.59 -13.27
C ARG A 83 -2.92 -3.58 -12.61
N VAL A 84 -3.48 -4.42 -11.75
CA VAL A 84 -2.80 -5.57 -11.13
C VAL A 84 -3.68 -6.80 -11.27
N MET A 85 -3.21 -7.93 -10.77
CA MET A 85 -4.10 -9.05 -10.46
C MET A 85 -3.92 -9.45 -8.99
N GLY A 86 -4.81 -10.28 -8.50
CA GLY A 86 -4.72 -10.77 -7.14
C GLY A 86 -6.02 -11.30 -6.60
N THR A 87 -5.95 -11.76 -5.37
CA THR A 87 -7.11 -12.31 -4.67
C THR A 87 -7.28 -11.56 -3.36
N HIS A 88 -8.49 -11.07 -3.14
CA HIS A 88 -8.92 -10.67 -1.83
C HIS A 88 -9.71 -11.82 -1.20
N THR A 89 -9.29 -12.26 -0.02
CA THR A 89 -10.04 -13.19 0.81
C THR A 89 -10.40 -12.54 2.13
N LYS A 90 -11.57 -12.87 2.67
CA LYS A 90 -12.03 -12.32 3.95
C LYS A 90 -12.81 -13.36 4.74
N ASP A 91 -12.31 -13.74 5.90
CA ASP A 91 -13.11 -14.45 6.90
C ASP A 91 -13.98 -13.44 7.65
N ALA A 92 -15.27 -13.72 7.80
CA ALA A 92 -16.27 -12.81 8.34
C ALA A 92 -17.16 -13.48 9.38
N GLY A 93 -17.23 -12.87 10.56
CA GLY A 93 -18.15 -13.24 11.65
C GLY A 93 -19.23 -12.19 11.85
N GLY A 94 -20.50 -12.60 11.82
CA GLY A 94 -21.64 -11.72 12.13
C GLY A 94 -21.66 -11.33 13.61
N ALA A 95 -21.81 -10.04 13.89
CA ALA A 95 -21.95 -9.51 15.25
C ALA A 95 -23.15 -8.55 15.41
N ALA A 96 -23.73 -8.03 14.31
CA ALA A 96 -24.93 -7.20 14.23
C ALA A 96 -25.20 -6.32 15.48
N LEU A 97 -24.22 -5.47 15.82
CA LEU A 97 -24.22 -4.63 17.02
C LEU A 97 -24.96 -3.31 16.78
N ARG A 98 -25.85 -2.92 17.69
CA ARG A 98 -26.69 -1.71 17.59
C ARG A 98 -26.83 -1.03 18.96
N THR A 99 -26.99 0.29 18.95
CA THR A 99 -27.30 1.09 20.15
C THR A 99 -28.75 0.89 20.64
N ALA A 100 -29.64 0.52 19.73
CA ALA A 100 -31.02 0.12 20.01
C ALA A 100 -31.37 -1.12 19.16
N PRO A 101 -31.03 -2.35 19.62
CA PRO A 101 -31.19 -3.57 18.85
C PRO A 101 -32.65 -4.05 18.80
N GLY A 102 -33.04 -4.64 17.67
CA GLY A 102 -34.22 -5.50 17.59
C GLY A 102 -33.89 -6.96 17.95
N PRO A 103 -34.90 -7.85 17.96
CA PRO A 103 -34.68 -9.29 18.14
C PRO A 103 -33.63 -9.83 17.16
N GLY A 104 -32.68 -10.62 17.68
CA GLY A 104 -31.59 -11.20 16.89
C GLY A 104 -30.38 -10.29 16.67
N GLN A 105 -30.34 -9.08 17.24
CA GLN A 105 -29.18 -8.17 17.22
C GLN A 105 -28.53 -8.06 18.61
N GLY A 106 -27.25 -7.67 18.65
CA GLY A 106 -26.53 -7.42 19.89
C GLY A 106 -26.65 -5.95 20.34
N ILE A 107 -26.95 -5.71 21.61
CA ILE A 107 -26.83 -4.37 22.22
C ILE A 107 -25.36 -3.98 22.32
N ALA A 108 -25.02 -2.77 21.91
CA ALA A 108 -23.68 -2.20 22.05
C ALA A 108 -23.70 -0.67 21.91
N ASP A 109 -22.67 0.00 22.44
CA ASP A 109 -22.46 1.44 22.24
C ASP A 109 -21.98 1.79 20.82
N THR A 110 -21.82 0.79 19.95
CA THR A 110 -21.31 0.95 18.58
C THR A 110 -22.24 0.27 17.58
N VAL A 111 -22.25 0.78 16.35
CA VAL A 111 -22.97 0.17 15.23
C VAL A 111 -21.98 -0.59 14.35
N ARG A 112 -22.04 -1.93 14.37
CA ARG A 112 -21.17 -2.81 13.57
C ARG A 112 -21.96 -3.96 12.98
N ASN A 113 -21.54 -4.45 11.82
CA ASN A 113 -22.13 -5.64 11.20
C ASN A 113 -21.42 -6.91 11.61
N GLY A 114 -20.12 -6.84 11.85
CA GLY A 114 -19.33 -8.03 12.18
C GLY A 114 -17.88 -7.75 12.48
N LEU A 115 -17.15 -8.84 12.59
CA LEU A 115 -15.69 -8.91 12.69
C LEU A 115 -15.17 -9.52 11.40
N ALA A 116 -13.98 -9.12 10.96
CA ALA A 116 -13.36 -9.75 9.80
C ALA A 116 -11.83 -9.80 9.87
N SER A 117 -11.28 -10.80 9.19
CA SER A 117 -9.87 -10.89 8.82
C SER A 117 -9.78 -10.89 7.30
N ALA A 118 -9.12 -9.88 6.74
CA ALA A 118 -8.99 -9.62 5.31
C ALA A 118 -7.54 -9.79 4.86
N THR A 119 -7.33 -10.54 3.79
CA THR A 119 -6.04 -10.69 3.12
C THR A 119 -6.14 -10.18 1.70
N PHE A 120 -5.12 -9.44 1.26
CA PHE A 120 -4.96 -8.95 -0.09
C PHE A 120 -3.66 -9.52 -0.64
N GLU A 121 -3.75 -10.54 -1.50
CA GLU A 121 -2.60 -11.09 -2.21
C GLU A 121 -2.48 -10.40 -3.56
N ILE A 122 -1.43 -9.59 -3.73
CA ILE A 122 -1.26 -8.69 -4.87
C ILE A 122 -0.15 -9.23 -5.77
N LEU A 123 -0.45 -9.29 -7.06
CA LEU A 123 0.48 -9.72 -8.10
C LEU A 123 0.52 -8.69 -9.23
N LYS A 124 1.64 -8.63 -9.94
CA LYS A 124 1.71 -7.90 -11.21
C LYS A 124 0.73 -8.49 -12.22
N SER A 125 0.41 -7.74 -13.27
CA SER A 125 -0.45 -8.20 -14.37
C SER A 125 0.08 -9.41 -15.14
N ASP A 126 1.34 -9.80 -14.93
CA ASP A 126 1.99 -10.99 -15.48
C ASP A 126 1.95 -12.21 -14.53
N GLY A 127 1.36 -12.07 -13.33
CA GLY A 127 1.30 -13.12 -12.32
C GLY A 127 2.49 -13.19 -11.36
N THR A 128 3.47 -12.30 -11.46
CA THR A 128 4.56 -12.24 -10.46
C THR A 128 4.03 -11.74 -9.12
N PRO A 129 4.27 -12.45 -8.00
CA PRO A 129 3.83 -11.98 -6.67
C PRO A 129 4.56 -10.71 -6.24
N ILE A 130 3.80 -9.70 -5.79
CA ILE A 130 4.34 -8.48 -5.15
C ILE A 130 4.41 -8.69 -3.64
N GLY A 131 3.31 -9.16 -3.04
CA GLY A 131 3.24 -9.40 -1.60
C GLY A 131 1.80 -9.50 -1.10
N THR A 132 1.66 -9.64 0.21
CA THR A 132 0.35 -9.67 0.87
C THR A 132 0.20 -8.54 1.86
N ILE A 133 -1.03 -8.05 2.05
CA ILE A 133 -1.42 -7.18 3.16
C ILE A 133 -2.52 -7.88 3.95
N VAL A 134 -2.37 -7.96 5.27
CA VAL A 134 -3.34 -8.58 6.18
C VAL A 134 -3.90 -7.52 7.13
N ALA A 135 -5.23 -7.51 7.27
CA ALA A 135 -5.93 -6.60 8.16
C ALA A 135 -7.04 -7.32 8.94
N THR A 136 -7.27 -6.90 10.18
CA THR A 136 -8.32 -7.45 11.03
C THR A 136 -9.09 -6.35 11.75
N GLY A 137 -10.33 -6.62 12.15
CA GLY A 137 -11.11 -5.65 12.93
C GLY A 137 -12.61 -5.69 12.63
N LEU A 138 -13.24 -4.52 12.63
CA LEU A 138 -14.70 -4.35 12.64
C LEU A 138 -15.25 -4.01 11.26
N ALA A 139 -16.21 -4.81 10.78
CA ALA A 139 -16.93 -4.60 9.54
C ALA A 139 -18.25 -3.84 9.78
N GLY A 140 -18.59 -2.93 8.87
CA GLY A 140 -19.72 -1.99 8.98
C GLY A 140 -19.47 -0.85 9.98
N GLY A 141 -20.31 0.18 9.93
CA GLY A 141 -20.18 1.38 10.77
C GLY A 141 -19.04 2.30 10.35
N ASP A 142 -18.73 3.25 11.22
CA ASP A 142 -17.81 4.36 10.94
C ASP A 142 -16.34 3.94 10.79
N ALA A 143 -15.62 4.75 10.03
CA ALA A 143 -14.17 4.68 9.84
C ALA A 143 -13.40 4.88 11.16
N PRO A 144 -12.14 4.41 11.27
CA PRO A 144 -11.31 4.70 12.44
C PRO A 144 -10.97 6.20 12.50
N PRO A 145 -10.85 6.77 13.72
CA PRO A 145 -10.31 8.12 13.89
C PRO A 145 -8.93 8.27 13.22
N GLY A 146 -8.73 9.39 12.52
CA GLY A 146 -7.47 9.69 11.83
C GLY A 146 -7.28 8.99 10.48
N SER A 147 -8.27 8.23 10.00
CA SER A 147 -8.23 7.63 8.67
C SER A 147 -8.35 8.67 7.55
N PRO A 148 -7.85 8.37 6.33
CA PRO A 148 -8.08 9.22 5.17
C PRO A 148 -9.57 9.52 4.96
N LEU A 149 -9.92 10.75 4.57
CA LEU A 149 -11.31 11.21 4.43
C LEU A 149 -12.13 10.41 3.39
N THR A 150 -11.47 9.69 2.49
CA THR A 150 -12.12 8.80 1.52
C THR A 150 -12.60 7.49 2.15
N VAL A 151 -12.17 7.17 3.38
CA VAL A 151 -12.66 6.02 4.15
C VAL A 151 -13.99 6.40 4.79
N THR A 152 -15.05 5.73 4.38
CA THR A 152 -16.42 5.99 4.86
C THR A 152 -16.99 4.84 5.68
N GLY A 153 -16.26 3.73 5.81
CA GLY A 153 -16.71 2.62 6.64
C GLY A 153 -15.66 1.55 6.87
N ASN A 154 -16.02 0.62 7.75
CA ASN A 154 -15.14 -0.37 8.37
C ASN A 154 -14.04 0.26 9.23
N ASN A 155 -13.59 -0.49 10.22
CA ASN A 155 -12.49 -0.09 11.11
C ASN A 155 -11.55 -1.28 11.27
N PHE A 156 -10.55 -1.34 10.39
CA PHE A 156 -9.53 -2.38 10.39
C PHE A 156 -8.16 -1.82 10.75
N VAL A 157 -7.40 -2.62 11.48
CA VAL A 157 -5.96 -2.45 11.65
C VAL A 157 -5.25 -3.33 10.64
N ILE A 158 -4.19 -2.80 10.03
CA ILE A 158 -3.26 -3.60 9.22
C ILE A 158 -2.25 -4.21 10.18
N THR A 159 -2.28 -5.53 10.29
CA THR A 159 -1.51 -6.30 11.27
C THR A 159 -0.17 -6.79 10.71
N GLY A 160 -0.01 -6.80 9.40
CA GLY A 160 1.21 -7.25 8.75
C GLY A 160 1.08 -7.40 7.25
N GLY A 161 2.13 -7.96 6.66
CA GLY A 161 2.21 -8.29 5.24
C GLY A 161 3.42 -9.16 4.94
N THR A 162 3.53 -9.60 3.69
CA THR A 162 4.67 -10.38 3.16
C THR A 162 5.18 -9.78 1.86
N GLY A 163 6.32 -10.27 1.37
CA GLY A 163 6.92 -9.78 0.12
C GLY A 163 7.32 -8.30 0.27
N ALA A 164 6.95 -7.46 -0.69
CA ALA A 164 7.20 -6.02 -0.64
C ALA A 164 6.54 -5.30 0.56
N PHE A 165 5.56 -5.94 1.21
CA PHE A 165 4.84 -5.40 2.36
C PHE A 165 5.26 -6.03 3.70
N LEU A 166 6.41 -6.70 3.74
CA LEU A 166 6.89 -7.36 4.95
C LEU A 166 6.94 -6.39 6.14
N GLY A 167 6.18 -6.71 7.20
CA GLY A 167 6.16 -5.92 8.43
C GLY A 167 5.38 -4.60 8.38
N VAL A 168 4.60 -4.35 7.32
CA VAL A 168 3.75 -3.16 7.22
C VAL A 168 2.69 -3.13 8.32
N ARG A 169 2.39 -1.94 8.83
CA ARG A 169 1.30 -1.67 9.78
C ARG A 169 0.39 -0.57 9.25
N GLY A 170 -0.68 -0.24 9.96
CA GLY A 170 -1.50 0.93 9.64
C GLY A 170 -2.99 0.70 9.81
N GLN A 171 -3.79 1.42 9.03
CA GLN A 171 -5.25 1.39 9.08
C GLN A 171 -5.82 1.01 7.72
N LEU A 172 -6.93 0.29 7.72
CA LEU A 172 -7.67 -0.06 6.53
C LEU A 172 -9.16 0.24 6.74
N GLY A 173 -9.78 0.75 5.70
CA GLY A 173 -11.23 0.83 5.61
C GLY A 173 -11.68 0.79 4.17
N THR A 174 -12.94 1.14 3.94
CA THR A 174 -13.53 1.10 2.60
C THR A 174 -14.09 2.46 2.21
N ALA A 175 -13.96 2.78 0.92
CA ALA A 175 -14.67 3.90 0.33
C ALA A 175 -16.11 3.50 -0.03
N SER A 176 -17.02 4.47 -0.05
CA SER A 176 -18.39 4.30 -0.50
C SER A 176 -18.45 3.99 -1.99
N ASN A 177 -19.28 3.03 -2.39
CA ASN A 177 -19.61 2.80 -3.78
C ASN A 177 -20.54 3.90 -4.31
N LEU A 178 -20.56 4.06 -5.64
CA LEU A 178 -21.57 4.85 -6.31
C LEU A 178 -22.99 4.29 -6.03
N PRO A 179 -24.02 5.14 -5.99
CA PRO A 179 -25.40 4.69 -5.83
C PRO A 179 -25.77 3.60 -6.86
N GLY A 180 -26.40 2.52 -6.38
CA GLY A 180 -26.80 1.38 -7.22
C GLY A 180 -25.70 0.34 -7.48
N VAL A 181 -24.45 0.58 -7.07
CA VAL A 181 -23.36 -0.39 -7.24
C VAL A 181 -23.21 -1.25 -5.98
N ALA A 182 -23.53 -2.53 -6.11
CA ALA A 182 -23.45 -3.49 -5.02
C ALA A 182 -22.00 -3.70 -4.55
N VAL A 183 -21.80 -3.67 -3.22
CA VAL A 183 -20.49 -3.93 -2.59
C VAL A 183 -20.05 -5.38 -2.76
N GLN A 184 -20.98 -6.30 -2.60
CA GLN A 184 -20.78 -7.74 -2.69
C GLN A 184 -22.12 -8.44 -2.97
N ARG A 185 -22.05 -9.64 -3.55
CA ARG A 185 -23.18 -10.57 -3.59
C ARG A 185 -23.12 -11.51 -2.40
N ALA A 186 -24.25 -11.79 -1.76
CA ALA A 186 -24.37 -12.81 -0.73
C ALA A 186 -24.79 -14.14 -1.37
N ALA A 187 -24.09 -15.22 -1.04
CA ALA A 187 -24.34 -16.57 -1.55
C ALA A 187 -24.31 -17.59 -0.40
N SER A 188 -24.93 -18.75 -0.59
CA SER A 188 -24.70 -19.90 0.29
C SER A 188 -23.31 -20.46 0.03
N MET A 189 -22.65 -21.00 1.06
CA MET A 189 -21.41 -21.78 0.90
C MET A 189 -21.59 -23.04 0.05
N THR A 190 -22.82 -23.45 -0.30
CA THR A 190 -23.02 -24.53 -1.26
C THR A 190 -22.62 -24.14 -2.69
N GLU A 191 -22.64 -22.84 -3.04
CA GLU A 191 -22.22 -22.39 -4.36
C GLU A 191 -20.74 -22.68 -4.62
N ASP A 192 -20.45 -23.27 -5.78
CA ASP A 192 -19.12 -23.57 -6.26
C ASP A 192 -18.37 -22.27 -6.64
N PRO A 193 -17.33 -21.88 -5.90
CA PRO A 193 -16.57 -20.66 -6.16
C PRO A 193 -15.78 -20.71 -7.47
N ALA A 194 -15.62 -21.88 -8.13
CA ALA A 194 -15.04 -21.97 -9.46
C ALA A 194 -15.83 -21.14 -10.49
N ASN A 195 -17.15 -21.03 -10.30
CA ASN A 195 -18.05 -20.28 -11.18
C ASN A 195 -18.22 -18.80 -10.77
N ARG A 196 -17.55 -18.34 -9.70
CA ARG A 196 -17.72 -16.98 -9.13
C ARG A 196 -17.68 -15.85 -10.16
N ARG A 197 -16.71 -15.89 -11.09
CA ARG A 197 -16.54 -14.84 -12.11
C ARG A 197 -17.65 -14.87 -13.17
N GLN A 198 -18.24 -16.03 -13.44
CA GLN A 198 -19.38 -16.18 -14.36
C GLN A 198 -20.69 -15.79 -13.68
N ASN A 199 -20.86 -16.21 -12.42
CA ASN A 199 -22.01 -15.93 -11.58
C ASN A 199 -22.11 -14.46 -11.14
N GLY A 200 -21.03 -13.70 -11.31
CA GLY A 200 -20.94 -12.29 -10.95
C GLY A 200 -20.84 -12.04 -9.45
N GLY A 201 -20.54 -10.79 -9.11
CA GLY A 201 -20.40 -10.31 -7.75
C GLY A 201 -20.43 -8.79 -7.67
N GLY A 202 -20.16 -8.25 -6.49
CA GLY A 202 -20.05 -6.80 -6.29
C GLY A 202 -18.65 -6.26 -6.57
N THR A 203 -18.48 -4.97 -6.31
CA THR A 203 -17.20 -4.26 -6.37
C THR A 203 -16.99 -3.47 -5.10
N GLN A 204 -15.75 -3.27 -4.66
CA GLN A 204 -15.45 -2.43 -3.51
C GLN A 204 -14.05 -1.82 -3.65
N ARG A 205 -13.87 -0.60 -3.13
CA ARG A 205 -12.56 0.00 -2.94
C ARG A 205 -12.17 -0.05 -1.47
N PHE A 206 -11.05 -0.70 -1.20
CA PHE A 206 -10.37 -0.61 0.09
C PHE A 206 -9.34 0.51 0.04
N VAL A 207 -9.20 1.24 1.15
CA VAL A 207 -8.21 2.30 1.30
C VAL A 207 -7.31 1.94 2.47
N ALA A 208 -6.06 1.61 2.15
CA ALA A 208 -5.05 1.21 3.10
C ALA A 208 -4.11 2.38 3.36
N TYR A 209 -4.09 2.90 4.58
CA TYR A 209 -3.04 3.78 5.06
C TYR A 209 -1.92 2.94 5.66
N LEU A 210 -0.78 2.88 4.97
CA LEU A 210 0.35 2.04 5.30
C LEU A 210 1.43 2.83 6.07
N ILE A 211 1.95 2.15 7.09
CA ILE A 211 3.16 2.51 7.83
C ILE A 211 4.17 1.40 7.53
N PRO A 212 5.02 1.57 6.51
CA PRO A 212 5.98 0.54 6.12
C PRO A 212 7.13 0.45 7.14
N MET A 213 7.73 -0.74 7.27
CA MET A 213 8.88 -0.96 8.16
C MET A 213 10.17 -0.32 7.62
N SER A 214 10.29 -0.27 6.30
CA SER A 214 11.32 0.43 5.54
C SER A 214 10.70 1.01 4.28
N VAL A 215 11.34 2.02 3.70
CA VAL A 215 10.97 2.57 2.39
C VAL A 215 12.20 2.49 1.48
N PRO A 216 12.03 2.51 0.14
CA PRO A 216 13.15 2.60 -0.77
C PRO A 216 14.09 3.75 -0.42
N GLN A 217 15.40 3.52 -0.45
CA GLN A 217 16.40 4.57 -0.19
C GLN A 217 17.37 4.64 -1.35
N ILE A 218 17.53 5.84 -1.92
CA ILE A 218 18.62 6.10 -2.86
C ILE A 218 19.90 6.17 -2.03
N VAL A 219 20.89 5.36 -2.39
CA VAL A 219 22.16 5.32 -1.65
C VAL A 219 22.84 6.68 -1.77
N THR A 220 23.34 7.21 -0.66
CA THR A 220 24.13 8.45 -0.63
C THR A 220 25.55 8.14 -0.17
N THR A 221 26.54 8.60 -0.93
CA THR A 221 27.96 8.50 -0.59
C THR A 221 28.49 9.85 -0.11
N ALA A 222 29.77 9.92 0.26
CA ALA A 222 30.42 11.18 0.62
C ALA A 222 30.42 12.22 -0.52
N SER A 223 30.27 11.78 -1.78
CA SER A 223 30.23 12.64 -2.97
C SER A 223 28.80 12.98 -3.44
N GLY A 224 27.76 12.57 -2.70
CA GLY A 224 26.36 12.79 -3.04
C GLY A 224 25.59 11.51 -3.35
N PRO A 225 24.40 11.60 -3.96
CA PRO A 225 23.63 10.42 -4.35
C PRO A 225 24.41 9.49 -5.29
N ALA A 226 24.28 8.19 -5.08
CA ALA A 226 24.83 7.15 -5.93
C ALA A 226 24.00 7.04 -7.21
N VAL A 227 24.20 8.02 -8.09
CA VAL A 227 23.62 8.08 -9.43
C VAL A 227 24.77 8.27 -10.40
N SER A 228 24.78 7.48 -11.46
CA SER A 228 25.82 7.53 -12.49
C SER A 228 25.23 7.63 -13.89
N HIS A 229 26.02 8.18 -14.81
CA HIS A 229 25.75 8.14 -16.23
C HIS A 229 25.75 6.69 -16.69
N SER A 230 24.65 6.18 -17.27
CA SER A 230 24.54 4.75 -17.58
C SER A 230 25.51 4.30 -18.69
N SER A 231 26.06 5.23 -19.48
CA SER A 231 26.99 4.94 -20.57
C SER A 231 28.40 4.60 -20.11
N ASP A 232 28.84 5.15 -18.98
CA ASP A 232 30.24 5.03 -18.51
C ASP A 232 30.39 4.81 -17.00
N PHE A 233 29.27 4.73 -16.26
CA PHE A 233 29.20 4.59 -14.80
C PHE A 233 29.92 5.66 -13.99
N SER A 234 30.31 6.78 -14.61
CA SER A 234 30.85 7.92 -13.88
C SER A 234 29.74 8.60 -13.05
N PRO A 235 30.04 9.14 -11.85
CA PRO A 235 29.02 9.78 -11.02
C PRO A 235 28.43 11.03 -11.65
N VAL A 236 27.13 11.24 -11.44
CA VAL A 236 26.47 12.53 -11.73
C VAL A 236 26.86 13.54 -10.67
N THR A 237 27.49 14.64 -11.07
CA THR A 237 27.95 15.71 -10.16
C THR A 237 27.63 17.09 -10.73
N SER A 238 27.86 18.16 -9.97
CA SER A 238 27.73 19.53 -10.50
C SER A 238 28.70 19.83 -11.64
N SER A 239 29.87 19.18 -11.68
CA SER A 239 30.86 19.31 -12.76
C SER A 239 30.61 18.36 -13.93
N LYS A 240 29.84 17.29 -13.70
CA LYS A 240 29.37 16.36 -14.73
C LYS A 240 27.86 16.12 -14.55
N PRO A 241 27.01 17.11 -14.87
CA PRO A 241 25.58 17.01 -14.67
C PRO A 241 24.94 16.09 -15.72
N ALA A 242 23.81 15.47 -15.36
CA ALA A 242 23.01 14.66 -16.26
C ALA A 242 22.36 15.52 -17.35
N ALA A 243 22.17 14.99 -18.55
CA ALA A 243 21.41 15.67 -19.59
C ALA A 243 19.93 15.22 -19.59
N ALA A 244 19.02 16.12 -20.01
CA ALA A 244 17.64 15.72 -20.30
C ALA A 244 17.60 14.62 -21.39
N GLY A 245 16.76 13.61 -21.22
CA GLY A 245 16.69 12.44 -22.11
C GLY A 245 17.80 11.38 -21.92
N GLU A 246 18.81 11.66 -21.08
CA GLU A 246 19.87 10.73 -20.75
C GLU A 246 19.36 9.54 -19.91
N VAL A 247 19.99 8.38 -20.07
CA VAL A 247 19.77 7.24 -19.17
C VAL A 247 20.77 7.28 -18.02
N LEU A 248 20.27 7.22 -16.80
CA LEU A 248 21.07 7.15 -15.58
C LEU A 248 20.88 5.81 -14.88
N SER A 249 21.91 5.38 -14.16
CA SER A 249 21.90 4.25 -13.23
C SER A 249 21.80 4.77 -11.80
N LEU A 250 20.72 4.46 -11.11
CA LEU A 250 20.47 4.82 -9.71
C LEU A 250 20.67 3.60 -8.82
N PHE A 251 21.46 3.75 -7.75
CA PHE A 251 21.66 2.69 -6.78
C PHE A 251 20.79 2.92 -5.54
N ALA A 252 20.04 1.90 -5.15
CA ALA A 252 19.07 1.98 -4.07
C ALA A 252 19.06 0.75 -3.17
N THR A 253 18.42 0.85 -2.01
CA THR A 253 18.07 -0.27 -1.14
C THR A 253 16.56 -0.36 -0.90
N GLY A 254 16.08 -1.49 -0.37
CA GLY A 254 14.68 -1.65 0.01
C GLY A 254 13.67 -1.67 -1.15
N LEU A 255 14.04 -2.17 -2.34
CA LEU A 255 13.10 -2.34 -3.46
C LEU A 255 12.26 -3.62 -3.36
N GLY A 256 12.63 -4.53 -2.46
CA GLY A 256 11.89 -5.74 -2.13
C GLY A 256 12.34 -6.98 -2.91
N PRO A 257 11.52 -8.05 -2.90
CA PRO A 257 11.91 -9.34 -3.48
C PRO A 257 12.22 -9.30 -4.98
N THR A 258 12.96 -10.31 -5.45
CA THR A 258 13.38 -10.45 -6.85
C THR A 258 13.00 -11.80 -7.47
N VAL A 259 13.09 -11.88 -8.81
CA VAL A 259 13.06 -13.09 -9.63
C VAL A 259 14.36 -13.20 -10.45
N PRO A 260 15.16 -14.27 -10.30
CA PRO A 260 14.96 -15.37 -9.34
C PRO A 260 15.00 -14.87 -7.88
N ALA A 261 14.34 -15.65 -7.02
CA ALA A 261 14.34 -15.39 -5.59
C ALA A 261 15.74 -15.55 -5.01
N VAL A 262 16.09 -14.66 -4.10
CA VAL A 262 17.35 -14.69 -3.35
C VAL A 262 17.01 -14.74 -1.87
N ASP A 263 17.67 -15.64 -1.15
CA ASP A 263 17.44 -15.80 0.29
C ASP A 263 17.72 -14.49 1.04
N PRO A 264 16.88 -14.09 2.01
CA PRO A 264 17.10 -12.88 2.78
C PRO A 264 18.51 -12.81 3.39
N GLY A 265 19.19 -11.69 3.20
CA GLY A 265 20.55 -11.47 3.69
C GLY A 265 21.66 -12.08 2.83
N GLN A 266 21.34 -12.79 1.75
CA GLN A 266 22.32 -13.23 0.77
C GLN A 266 22.59 -12.16 -0.29
N PRO A 267 23.81 -12.11 -0.86
CA PRO A 267 24.12 -11.19 -1.94
C PRO A 267 23.38 -11.56 -3.24
N PHE A 268 23.05 -10.56 -4.05
CA PHE A 268 22.45 -10.81 -5.36
C PHE A 268 23.43 -11.52 -6.33
N PRO A 269 22.95 -12.48 -7.14
CA PRO A 269 23.78 -13.17 -8.13
C PRO A 269 24.12 -12.26 -9.32
N SER A 270 25.21 -12.58 -10.03
CA SER A 270 25.56 -11.93 -11.29
C SER A 270 24.87 -12.51 -12.51
N SER A 271 24.39 -13.77 -12.44
CA SER A 271 23.69 -14.43 -13.54
C SER A 271 22.77 -15.57 -13.04
N PRO A 272 21.50 -15.62 -13.48
CA PRO A 272 20.79 -14.52 -14.14
C PRO A 272 20.61 -13.34 -13.17
N ALA A 273 20.45 -12.13 -13.72
CA ALA A 273 20.19 -10.96 -12.90
C ALA A 273 18.86 -11.08 -12.15
N ALA A 274 18.86 -10.70 -10.88
CA ALA A 274 17.69 -10.76 -10.01
C ALA A 274 16.77 -9.55 -10.26
N THR A 275 15.73 -9.70 -11.07
CA THR A 275 14.80 -8.62 -11.42
C THR A 275 13.82 -8.34 -10.29
N VAL A 276 13.56 -7.07 -9.97
CA VAL A 276 12.65 -6.71 -8.86
C VAL A 276 11.19 -7.09 -9.17
N ASN A 277 10.48 -7.64 -8.17
CA ASN A 277 9.08 -8.07 -8.29
C ASN A 277 8.11 -6.89 -8.36
N SER A 278 8.39 -5.87 -7.54
CA SER A 278 7.54 -4.70 -7.32
C SER A 278 7.46 -3.82 -8.56
N PRO A 279 6.33 -3.12 -8.78
CA PRO A 279 6.32 -1.99 -9.71
C PRO A 279 7.27 -0.91 -9.18
N ILE A 280 8.22 -0.50 -10.04
CA ILE A 280 9.18 0.56 -9.75
C ILE A 280 8.75 1.82 -10.49
N GLU A 281 8.74 2.94 -9.78
CA GLU A 281 8.59 4.27 -10.37
C GLU A 281 9.77 5.14 -9.94
N VAL A 282 10.34 5.87 -10.90
CA VAL A 282 11.25 6.98 -10.62
C VAL A 282 10.54 8.27 -11.01
N LYS A 283 10.57 9.27 -10.12
CA LYS A 283 10.09 10.62 -10.41
C LYS A 283 11.26 11.59 -10.46
N VAL A 284 11.27 12.47 -11.45
CA VAL A 284 12.19 13.60 -11.60
C VAL A 284 11.37 14.88 -11.49
N ASN A 285 11.66 15.73 -10.50
CA ASN A 285 10.87 16.93 -10.16
C ASN A 285 9.36 16.65 -9.99
N GLY A 286 9.03 15.45 -9.49
CA GLY A 286 7.64 15.00 -9.31
C GLY A 286 6.99 14.40 -10.56
N ASN A 287 7.61 14.51 -11.74
CA ASN A 287 7.13 13.92 -12.98
C ASN A 287 7.67 12.49 -13.15
N SER A 288 6.83 11.56 -13.59
CA SER A 288 7.25 10.16 -13.81
C SER A 288 8.30 10.07 -14.92
N ALA A 289 9.34 9.30 -14.67
CA ALA A 289 10.41 8.98 -15.61
C ALA A 289 10.24 7.55 -16.15
N GLU A 290 10.71 7.31 -17.38
CA GLU A 290 10.72 5.98 -17.97
C GLU A 290 11.73 5.09 -17.22
N VAL A 291 11.27 4.03 -16.57
CA VAL A 291 12.11 3.01 -15.94
C VAL A 291 12.42 1.93 -16.98
N LEU A 292 13.70 1.73 -17.26
CA LEU A 292 14.20 0.77 -18.26
C LEU A 292 14.53 -0.60 -17.65
N GLY A 293 14.80 -0.64 -16.35
CA GLY A 293 15.04 -1.89 -15.63
C GLY A 293 15.38 -1.66 -14.17
N ALA A 294 15.09 -2.65 -13.32
CA ALA A 294 15.44 -2.66 -11.91
C ALA A 294 15.87 -4.07 -11.51
N VAL A 295 17.12 -4.20 -11.07
CA VAL A 295 17.73 -5.49 -10.72
C VAL A 295 18.52 -5.37 -9.42
N GLY A 296 18.63 -6.47 -8.69
CA GLY A 296 19.58 -6.61 -7.60
C GLY A 296 21.01 -6.43 -8.13
N PHE A 297 21.79 -5.56 -7.48
CA PHE A 297 23.15 -5.26 -7.88
C PHE A 297 24.09 -6.41 -7.45
N PRO A 298 24.78 -7.08 -8.37
CA PRO A 298 25.54 -8.30 -8.05
C PRO A 298 26.53 -8.12 -6.90
N GLY A 299 26.54 -9.08 -5.97
CA GLY A 299 27.42 -9.07 -4.79
C GLY A 299 26.95 -8.18 -3.64
N SER A 300 25.94 -7.32 -3.84
CA SER A 300 25.38 -6.49 -2.77
C SER A 300 24.25 -7.20 -2.02
N LEU A 301 24.09 -6.85 -0.74
CA LEU A 301 22.97 -7.26 0.09
C LEU A 301 21.92 -6.14 0.07
N ASP A 302 20.71 -6.46 -0.38
CA ASP A 302 19.60 -5.48 -0.52
C ASP A 302 20.00 -4.21 -1.31
N GLY A 303 20.99 -4.30 -2.20
CA GLY A 303 21.38 -3.24 -3.11
C GLY A 303 20.84 -3.49 -4.51
N TYR A 304 20.29 -2.46 -5.15
CA TYR A 304 19.67 -2.55 -6.46
C TYR A 304 20.22 -1.48 -7.39
N GLN A 305 20.25 -1.78 -8.68
CA GLN A 305 20.46 -0.81 -9.75
C GLN A 305 19.14 -0.60 -10.49
N VAL A 306 18.73 0.66 -10.62
CA VAL A 306 17.57 1.09 -11.40
C VAL A 306 18.06 1.97 -12.54
N ASN A 307 17.81 1.53 -13.78
CA ASN A 307 18.09 2.34 -14.96
C ASN A 307 16.83 3.10 -15.35
N PHE A 308 16.93 4.42 -15.47
CA PHE A 308 15.80 5.27 -15.86
C PHE A 308 16.25 6.37 -16.82
N ARG A 309 15.32 6.87 -17.62
CA ARG A 309 15.54 8.00 -18.53
C ARG A 309 15.08 9.30 -17.89
N VAL A 310 15.97 10.28 -17.81
CA VAL A 310 15.62 11.65 -17.40
C VAL A 310 14.58 12.22 -18.38
N PRO A 311 13.43 12.75 -17.92
CA PRO A 311 12.44 13.35 -18.82
C PRO A 311 13.05 14.42 -19.73
N GLN A 312 12.61 14.47 -21.00
CA GLN A 312 13.19 15.37 -22.00
C GLN A 312 13.01 16.85 -21.69
N ASP A 313 12.00 17.19 -20.89
CA ASP A 313 11.62 18.53 -20.46
C ASP A 313 12.21 18.92 -19.08
N THR A 314 13.13 18.10 -18.54
CA THR A 314 13.77 18.41 -17.25
C THR A 314 14.60 19.69 -17.37
N ALA A 315 14.22 20.71 -16.59
CA ALA A 315 14.95 21.97 -16.55
C ALA A 315 16.38 21.81 -16.01
N LYS A 316 17.28 22.66 -16.50
CA LYS A 316 18.66 22.74 -16.03
C LYS A 316 18.72 23.18 -14.56
N GLY A 317 19.68 22.66 -13.82
CA GLY A 317 19.91 22.98 -12.41
C GLY A 317 19.74 21.77 -11.51
N ALA A 318 19.39 22.01 -10.24
CA ALA A 318 19.10 20.95 -9.28
C ALA A 318 17.75 20.31 -9.61
N ALA A 319 17.73 18.99 -9.77
CA ALA A 319 16.53 18.20 -9.98
C ALA A 319 16.33 17.19 -8.84
N THR A 320 15.11 17.14 -8.32
CA THR A 320 14.71 16.18 -7.30
C THR A 320 14.47 14.84 -7.96
N ILE A 321 15.05 13.76 -7.43
CA ILE A 321 14.73 12.40 -7.83
C ILE A 321 14.18 11.61 -6.65
N GLN A 322 13.17 10.78 -6.89
CA GLN A 322 12.56 9.91 -5.90
C GLN A 322 12.28 8.55 -6.54
N VAL A 323 12.61 7.47 -5.85
CA VAL A 323 12.28 6.11 -6.25
C VAL A 323 11.15 5.59 -5.36
N SER A 324 10.22 4.84 -5.94
CA SER A 324 9.20 4.08 -5.21
C SER A 324 9.18 2.62 -5.66
N ALA A 325 8.80 1.74 -4.75
CA ALA A 325 8.60 0.32 -5.01
C ALA A 325 7.30 -0.12 -4.34
N ALA A 326 6.46 -0.86 -5.07
CA ALA A 326 5.13 -1.29 -4.58
C ALA A 326 4.31 -0.11 -4.03
N TRP A 327 4.36 1.02 -4.74
CA TRP A 327 3.71 2.29 -4.39
C TRP A 327 4.15 2.91 -3.04
N ILE A 328 5.20 2.39 -2.42
CA ILE A 328 5.84 2.96 -1.24
C ILE A 328 6.95 3.91 -1.71
N ALA A 329 6.76 5.20 -1.50
CA ALA A 329 7.72 6.22 -1.91
C ALA A 329 8.91 6.31 -0.96
N GLY A 330 10.11 6.35 -1.53
CA GLY A 330 11.36 6.58 -0.83
C GLY A 330 11.64 8.04 -0.50
N THR A 331 12.80 8.29 0.10
CA THR A 331 13.29 9.65 0.31
C THR A 331 13.76 10.25 -1.02
N ALA A 332 13.40 11.51 -1.27
CA ALA A 332 13.88 12.22 -2.44
C ALA A 332 15.29 12.80 -2.24
N VAL A 333 16.11 12.81 -3.28
CA VAL A 333 17.47 13.40 -3.29
C VAL A 333 17.63 14.35 -4.48
N GLN A 334 18.69 15.15 -4.50
CA GLN A 334 18.96 16.11 -5.58
C GLN A 334 20.11 15.64 -6.47
N ILE A 335 19.97 15.79 -7.79
CA ILE A 335 21.05 15.64 -8.77
C ILE A 335 21.18 16.91 -9.61
N ALA A 336 22.31 17.08 -10.28
CA ALA A 336 22.51 18.19 -11.22
C ALA A 336 22.12 17.79 -12.65
N VAL A 337 21.39 18.66 -13.35
CA VAL A 337 20.93 18.50 -14.73
C VAL A 337 21.36 19.69 -15.60
N GLN A 338 21.71 19.46 -16.88
CA GLN A 338 22.16 20.47 -17.86
C GLN A 338 21.40 20.47 -19.18
#